data_AF-A0AAJ5EGF7-F1
#
_entry.id   AF-A0AAJ5EGF7-F1
#
_cell.length_a   1.000
_cell.length_b   1.000
_cell.length_c   1.000
_cell.angle_alpha   90.00
_cell.angle_beta   90.00
_cell.angle_gamma   90.00
#
_symmetry.space_group_name_H-M   'P 1'
#
loop_
_entity.id
_entity.type
_entity.pdbx_description
1 polymer ?
#
loop_
_entity_poly.entity_id
_entity_poly.type
_entity_poly.pdbx_seq_one_letter_code
_entity_poly.pdbx_strand_id
1 'polypeptide(L)'
;MVSTMTEKKGITNIKELIDRLRYFSPTQLISVFDLDRGYAPIILTKEEQTIIVSPSEKDKLSTVARLVLILQRVDEEITLAIKDDEGELSDLYIGLEGMEQEGKYMKWLVLCDKKNYEKYYMEKPTKPIEKPIEESIPYNEQQVVEKALAKMLKEMLEKHSNEEDRIHNWLCEQTHDEELMKGIIKKDRTIKGALQYAKQKAKSFAENGCACIEEGTVFSWVKEYFLLVKLDTKKSKSKPKPKPKKKVTEKTNKEQTEEIKEVEVQDEQISLF
;
A
#
# COMPACT_ATOMS: atom_id res chain seq x y z
N MET A 1 -1.59 -27.66 37.18
CA MET A 1 -1.69 -26.26 37.66
C MET A 1 -2.41 -25.48 36.60
N VAL A 2 -3.54 -24.88 36.97
CA VAL A 2 -4.40 -24.07 36.11
C VAL A 2 -3.65 -22.77 35.82
N SER A 3 -3.19 -22.58 34.58
CA SER A 3 -2.58 -21.32 34.18
C SER A 3 -3.70 -20.29 34.05
N THR A 4 -3.73 -19.37 35.00
CA THR A 4 -4.63 -18.21 35.05
C THR A 4 -4.59 -17.43 33.74
N MET A 5 -5.77 -17.10 33.22
CA MET A 5 -5.95 -16.20 32.09
C MET A 5 -5.27 -14.87 32.40
N THR A 6 -4.10 -14.62 31.82
CA THR A 6 -3.48 -13.30 31.84
C THR A 6 -4.32 -12.38 30.97
N GLU A 7 -5.05 -11.44 31.60
CA GLU A 7 -5.68 -10.31 30.92
C GLU A 7 -4.65 -9.67 29.98
N LYS A 8 -4.98 -9.61 28.69
CA LYS A 8 -4.12 -8.94 27.71
C LYS A 8 -4.26 -7.44 27.96
N LYS A 9 -3.18 -6.74 28.29
CA LYS A 9 -3.21 -5.29 28.54
C LYS A 9 -3.77 -4.56 27.30
N GLY A 10 -4.70 -3.62 27.49
CA GLY A 10 -5.16 -2.69 26.45
C GLY A 10 -4.02 -1.83 25.89
N ILE A 11 -4.23 -1.25 24.72
CA ILE A 11 -3.34 -0.30 24.06
C ILE A 11 -3.91 1.09 24.31
N THR A 12 -3.12 1.98 24.92
CA THR A 12 -3.63 3.29 25.37
C THR A 12 -2.96 4.50 24.69
N ASN A 13 -1.91 4.28 23.91
CA ASN A 13 -1.21 5.35 23.18
C ASN A 13 -0.66 4.87 21.83
N ILE A 14 -0.21 5.83 21.02
CA ILE A 14 0.30 5.59 19.66
C ILE A 14 1.54 4.69 19.65
N LYS A 15 2.47 4.91 20.59
CA LYS A 15 3.70 4.11 20.71
C LYS A 15 3.40 2.63 20.92
N GLU A 16 2.54 2.31 21.88
CA GLU A 16 2.13 0.94 22.17
C GLU A 16 1.45 0.29 20.96
N LEU A 17 0.63 1.03 20.21
CA LEU A 17 0.02 0.53 18.98
C LEU A 17 1.09 0.21 17.93
N ILE A 18 1.98 1.17 17.63
CA ILE A 18 3.05 0.99 16.64
C ILE A 18 3.92 -0.22 17.00
N ASP A 19 4.32 -0.34 18.26
CA ASP A 19 5.18 -1.43 18.72
C ASP A 19 4.48 -2.79 18.60
N ARG A 20 3.18 -2.88 18.87
CA ARG A 20 2.42 -4.12 18.65
C ARG A 20 2.23 -4.42 17.16
N LEU A 21 1.98 -3.41 16.33
CA LEU A 21 1.80 -3.58 14.89
C LEU A 21 3.07 -4.05 14.19
N ARG A 22 4.26 -3.69 14.69
CA ARG A 22 5.56 -4.12 14.17
C ARG A 22 5.82 -5.62 14.27
N TYR A 23 5.06 -6.36 15.08
CA TYR A 23 5.15 -7.83 15.14
C TYR A 23 4.42 -8.52 13.97
N PHE A 24 3.61 -7.79 13.20
CA PHE A 24 2.85 -8.33 12.09
C PHE A 24 3.48 -7.98 10.73
N SER A 25 3.15 -8.78 9.71
CA SER A 25 3.59 -8.50 8.34
C SER A 25 3.13 -7.10 7.90
N PRO A 26 4.00 -6.28 7.27
CA PRO A 26 3.63 -4.95 6.77
C PRO A 26 2.45 -4.96 5.78
N THR A 27 2.22 -6.05 5.05
CA THR A 27 1.11 -6.22 4.11
C THR A 27 -0.14 -6.85 4.71
N GLN A 28 -0.09 -7.26 5.98
CA GLN A 28 -1.26 -7.79 6.66
C GLN A 28 -2.36 -6.73 6.62
N LEU A 29 -3.57 -7.13 6.19
CA LEU A 29 -4.71 -6.23 6.26
C LEU A 29 -5.10 -5.97 7.72
N ILE A 30 -5.59 -4.77 7.95
CA ILE A 30 -6.10 -4.34 9.24
C ILE A 30 -7.40 -3.57 9.07
N SER A 31 -8.37 -3.88 9.92
CA SER A 31 -9.69 -3.26 9.96
C SER A 31 -10.01 -2.82 11.38
N VAL A 32 -11.08 -2.04 11.52
CA VAL A 32 -11.79 -1.88 12.79
C VAL A 32 -13.09 -2.66 12.73
N PHE A 33 -13.55 -3.18 13.87
CA PHE A 33 -14.84 -3.86 13.97
C PHE A 33 -15.94 -2.87 14.34
N ASP A 34 -17.03 -2.92 13.60
CA ASP A 34 -18.25 -2.15 13.81
C ASP A 34 -19.44 -3.13 13.77
N LEU A 35 -20.36 -3.05 14.73
CA LEU A 35 -21.47 -4.00 14.81
C LEU A 35 -22.46 -3.86 13.66
N ASP A 36 -22.66 -2.65 13.13
CA ASP A 36 -23.61 -2.37 12.07
C ASP A 36 -23.03 -2.71 10.68
N ARG A 37 -21.71 -2.54 10.51
CA ARG A 37 -21.00 -2.59 9.23
C ARG A 37 -20.06 -3.78 9.08
N GLY A 38 -19.77 -4.48 10.17
CA GLY A 38 -18.76 -5.52 10.22
C GLY A 38 -17.34 -4.96 10.18
N TYR A 39 -16.47 -5.54 9.35
CA TYR A 39 -15.07 -5.10 9.24
C TYR A 39 -14.94 -3.89 8.31
N ALA A 40 -14.50 -2.77 8.86
CA ALA A 40 -14.38 -1.51 8.14
C ALA A 40 -12.92 -1.02 8.06
N PRO A 41 -12.57 -0.22 7.04
CA PRO A 41 -11.33 0.54 7.02
C PRO A 41 -11.22 1.47 8.24
N ILE A 42 -9.99 1.85 8.57
CA ILE A 42 -9.70 2.67 9.75
C ILE A 42 -9.56 4.14 9.34
N ILE A 43 -10.27 5.02 10.06
CA ILE A 43 -9.96 6.45 10.15
C ILE A 43 -9.47 6.79 11.56
N LEU A 44 -8.56 7.75 11.65
CA LEU A 44 -8.08 8.31 12.91
C LEU A 44 -8.59 9.75 13.00
N THR A 45 -9.40 10.04 14.01
CA THR A 45 -9.90 11.39 14.28
C THR A 45 -9.30 11.92 15.57
N LYS A 46 -9.01 13.22 15.63
CA LYS A 46 -8.54 13.87 16.85
C LYS A 46 -9.72 14.48 17.58
N GLU A 47 -9.97 14.01 18.80
CA GLU A 47 -10.95 14.60 19.73
C GLU A 47 -10.17 15.11 20.95
N GLU A 48 -10.11 16.45 21.10
CA GLU A 48 -9.31 17.11 22.14
C GLU A 48 -7.83 16.68 22.16
N GLN A 49 -7.41 15.90 23.15
CA GLN A 49 -6.06 15.36 23.32
C GLN A 49 -5.97 13.85 23.04
N THR A 50 -7.01 13.26 22.44
CA THR A 50 -7.10 11.83 22.17
C THR A 50 -7.27 11.59 20.68
N ILE A 51 -6.56 10.60 20.15
CA ILE A 51 -6.84 10.04 18.83
C ILE A 51 -7.86 8.91 18.99
N ILE A 52 -8.96 9.00 18.26
CA ILE A 52 -10.01 7.99 18.23
C ILE A 52 -9.87 7.16 16.95
N VAL A 53 -9.80 5.84 17.12
CA VAL A 53 -9.90 4.87 16.03
C VAL A 53 -11.37 4.66 15.71
N SER A 54 -11.76 4.81 14.45
CA SER A 54 -13.15 4.67 14.02
C SER A 54 -13.27 4.03 12.64
N PRO A 55 -14.43 3.44 12.30
CA PRO A 55 -14.70 2.93 10.96
C PRO A 55 -14.81 4.06 9.94
N SER A 56 -14.16 3.91 8.79
CA SER A 56 -14.30 4.81 7.63
C SER A 56 -15.31 4.26 6.62
N GLU A 57 -16.13 5.14 6.05
CA GLU A 57 -17.07 4.82 4.95
C GLU A 57 -16.47 4.98 3.56
N LYS A 58 -15.41 5.78 3.45
CA LYS A 58 -14.92 6.28 2.15
C LYS A 58 -13.55 5.72 1.78
N ASP A 59 -12.86 5.09 2.73
CA ASP A 59 -11.52 4.56 2.53
C ASP A 59 -11.53 3.10 2.11
N LYS A 60 -10.41 2.65 1.53
CA LYS A 60 -10.13 1.22 1.34
C LYS A 60 -9.50 0.66 2.60
N LEU A 61 -9.70 -0.64 2.85
CA LEU A 61 -9.01 -1.37 3.92
C LEU A 61 -7.51 -1.10 3.87
N SER A 62 -6.94 -0.87 5.06
CA SER A 62 -5.53 -0.49 5.19
C SER A 62 -4.66 -1.71 5.43
N THR A 63 -3.36 -1.56 5.15
CA THR A 63 -2.34 -2.51 5.58
C THR A 63 -1.70 -2.02 6.87
N VAL A 64 -1.06 -2.94 7.61
CA VAL A 64 -0.24 -2.60 8.77
C VAL A 64 0.78 -1.50 8.44
N ALA A 65 1.48 -1.60 7.30
CA ALA A 65 2.46 -0.61 6.87
C ALA A 65 1.85 0.78 6.72
N ARG A 66 0.70 0.87 6.05
CA ARG A 66 0.03 2.16 5.80
C ARG A 66 -0.46 2.78 7.11
N LEU A 67 -1.02 2.00 8.02
CA LEU A 67 -1.43 2.49 9.33
C LEU A 67 -0.23 2.97 10.15
N VAL A 68 0.84 2.17 10.24
CA VAL A 68 2.08 2.56 10.95
C VAL A 68 2.67 3.85 10.39
N LEU A 69 2.69 4.03 9.07
CA LEU A 69 3.21 5.23 8.42
C LEU A 69 2.40 6.49 8.79
N ILE A 70 1.08 6.36 8.96
CA ILE A 70 0.22 7.46 9.42
C ILE A 70 0.52 7.76 10.90
N LEU A 71 0.55 6.72 11.75
CA LEU A 71 0.77 6.84 13.19
C LEU A 71 2.13 7.45 13.53
N GLN A 72 3.17 7.19 12.72
CA GLN A 72 4.52 7.75 12.89
C GLN A 72 4.59 9.28 12.75
N ARG A 73 3.56 9.91 12.18
CA ARG A 73 3.48 11.38 12.03
C ARG A 73 2.78 12.05 13.22
N VAL A 74 2.26 11.25 14.14
CA VAL A 74 1.58 11.70 15.36
C VAL A 74 2.54 11.57 16.53
N ASP A 75 2.39 12.43 17.54
CA ASP A 75 3.12 12.31 18.80
C ASP A 75 2.90 10.91 19.40
N GLU A 76 3.97 10.21 19.75
CA GLU A 76 3.90 8.81 20.19
C GLU A 76 3.23 8.64 21.56
N GLU A 77 3.21 9.71 22.37
CA GLU A 77 2.64 9.73 23.71
C GLU A 77 1.18 10.19 23.74
N ILE A 78 0.58 10.58 22.60
CA ILE A 78 -0.84 10.97 22.57
C ILE A 78 -1.72 9.76 22.92
N THR A 79 -2.78 10.03 23.68
CA THR A 79 -3.75 9.01 24.07
C THR A 79 -4.46 8.48 22.83
N LEU A 80 -4.67 7.16 22.81
CA LEU A 80 -5.33 6.43 21.75
C LEU A 80 -6.51 5.66 22.35
N ALA A 81 -7.68 5.78 21.74
CA ALA A 81 -8.88 5.09 22.19
C ALA A 81 -9.76 4.65 21.00
N ILE A 82 -10.74 3.81 21.30
CA ILE A 82 -11.84 3.42 20.40
C ILE A 82 -13.16 3.58 21.16
N LYS A 83 -14.22 3.98 20.48
CA LYS A 83 -15.56 4.03 21.07
C LYS A 83 -16.20 2.65 20.96
N ASP A 84 -16.79 2.18 22.05
CA ASP A 84 -17.59 0.96 22.03
C ASP A 84 -18.97 1.18 21.40
N ASP A 85 -19.81 0.16 21.42
CA ASP A 85 -21.17 0.17 20.88
C ASP A 85 -22.13 1.12 21.61
N GLU A 86 -21.79 1.53 22.82
CA GLU A 86 -22.52 2.54 23.60
C GLU A 86 -21.97 3.95 23.38
N GLY A 87 -20.88 4.09 22.61
CA GLY A 87 -20.20 5.35 22.35
C GLY A 87 -19.18 5.74 23.42
N GLU A 88 -18.93 4.87 24.40
CA GLU A 88 -18.01 5.11 25.51
C GLU A 88 -16.56 4.83 25.10
N LEU A 89 -15.63 5.60 25.64
CA LEU A 89 -14.20 5.42 25.34
C LEU A 89 -13.67 4.13 25.96
N SER A 90 -12.96 3.36 25.15
CA SER A 90 -12.32 2.11 25.51
C SER A 90 -10.86 2.09 25.06
N ASP A 91 -10.04 1.33 25.80
CA ASP A 91 -8.71 0.97 25.35
C ASP A 91 -8.79 0.14 24.06
N LEU A 92 -7.76 0.25 23.24
CA LEU A 92 -7.71 -0.45 21.96
C LEU A 92 -7.12 -1.87 22.13
N TYR A 93 -7.72 -2.84 21.44
CA TYR A 93 -7.25 -4.21 21.40
C TYR A 93 -7.05 -4.67 19.95
N ILE A 94 -6.19 -5.68 19.78
CA ILE A 94 -5.91 -6.29 18.47
C ILE A 94 -6.36 -7.76 18.52
N GLY A 95 -7.42 -8.05 17.78
CA GLY A 95 -7.89 -9.38 17.41
C GLY A 95 -7.23 -9.89 16.11
N LEU A 96 -7.35 -11.20 15.89
CA LEU A 96 -6.93 -11.87 14.66
C LEU A 96 -8.13 -12.62 14.09
N GLU A 97 -8.49 -12.29 12.87
CA GLU A 97 -9.57 -12.95 12.14
C GLU A 97 -9.05 -13.65 10.90
N GLY A 98 -9.82 -14.62 10.42
CA GLY A 98 -9.50 -15.27 9.16
C GLY A 98 -10.70 -15.95 8.53
N MET A 99 -10.73 -15.94 7.21
CA MET A 99 -11.75 -16.58 6.41
C MET A 99 -11.12 -17.29 5.22
N GLU A 100 -11.78 -18.35 4.78
CA GLU A 100 -11.44 -19.01 3.53
C GLU A 100 -12.36 -18.49 2.43
N GLN A 101 -11.76 -18.05 1.31
CA GLN A 101 -12.50 -17.60 0.14
C GLN A 101 -11.85 -18.20 -1.10
N GLU A 102 -12.65 -18.92 -1.91
CA GLU A 102 -12.18 -19.55 -3.16
C GLU A 102 -10.93 -20.44 -2.98
N GLY A 103 -10.88 -21.19 -1.87
CA GLY A 103 -9.75 -22.08 -1.54
C GLY A 103 -8.49 -21.36 -1.05
N LYS A 104 -8.56 -20.04 -0.81
CA LYS A 104 -7.47 -19.26 -0.21
C LYS A 104 -7.84 -18.85 1.21
N TYR A 105 -6.98 -19.18 2.16
CA TYR A 105 -7.13 -18.71 3.53
C TYR A 105 -6.54 -17.31 3.67
N MET A 106 -7.39 -16.36 4.07
CA MET A 106 -7.03 -14.99 4.33
C MET A 106 -7.13 -14.70 5.82
N LYS A 107 -6.11 -14.05 6.37
CA LYS A 107 -6.07 -13.59 7.75
C LYS A 107 -6.02 -12.07 7.78
N TRP A 108 -6.53 -11.42 8.82
CA TRP A 108 -6.35 -9.97 9.02
C TRP A 108 -6.40 -9.61 10.51
N LEU A 109 -5.92 -8.39 10.81
CA LEU A 109 -5.98 -7.80 12.14
C LEU A 109 -7.29 -7.03 12.30
N VAL A 110 -7.84 -7.08 13.50
CA VAL A 110 -9.05 -6.35 13.86
C VAL A 110 -8.77 -5.50 15.07
N LEU A 111 -8.90 -4.19 14.91
CA LEU A 111 -8.94 -3.25 16.01
C LEU A 111 -10.35 -3.23 16.61
N CYS A 112 -10.44 -3.41 17.93
CA CYS A 112 -11.72 -3.40 18.65
C CYS A 112 -11.55 -2.86 20.06
N ASP A 113 -12.67 -2.48 20.67
CA ASP A 113 -12.78 -2.15 22.09
C ASP A 113 -12.65 -3.41 22.95
N LYS A 114 -12.55 -3.18 24.27
CA LYS A 114 -12.42 -4.26 25.26
C LYS A 114 -13.59 -5.25 25.24
N LYS A 115 -14.84 -4.79 25.19
CA LYS A 115 -16.03 -5.65 25.27
C LYS A 115 -16.05 -6.61 24.08
N ASN A 116 -15.83 -6.09 22.88
CA ASN A 116 -15.74 -6.91 21.68
C ASN A 116 -14.50 -7.83 21.70
N TYR A 117 -13.36 -7.35 22.22
CA TYR A 117 -12.17 -8.19 22.36
C TYR A 117 -12.43 -9.42 23.24
N GLU A 118 -13.03 -9.21 24.41
CA GLU A 118 -13.33 -10.27 25.37
C GLU A 118 -14.35 -11.26 24.79
N LYS A 119 -15.44 -10.75 24.24
CA LYS A 119 -16.53 -11.55 23.65
C LYS A 119 -16.05 -12.47 22.52
N TYR A 120 -15.25 -11.95 21.59
CA TYR A 120 -14.90 -12.70 20.37
C TYR A 120 -13.56 -13.43 20.46
N TYR A 121 -12.62 -12.94 21.27
CA TYR A 121 -11.24 -13.43 21.27
C TYR A 121 -10.76 -14.02 22.61
N MET A 122 -11.48 -13.83 23.73
CA MET A 122 -11.14 -14.46 25.02
C MET A 122 -11.97 -15.73 25.32
N GLU A 123 -13.23 -15.82 24.87
CA GLU A 123 -14.18 -16.86 25.36
C GLU A 123 -14.12 -18.25 24.70
N LYS A 124 -13.16 -18.59 23.82
CA LYS A 124 -13.13 -19.94 23.22
C LYS A 124 -12.00 -20.82 23.78
N PRO A 125 -12.29 -21.90 24.54
CA PRO A 125 -11.42 -23.06 24.50
C PRO A 125 -11.43 -23.58 23.07
N THR A 126 -10.35 -23.33 22.34
CA THR A 126 -10.18 -23.85 20.99
C THR A 126 -10.35 -25.36 21.03
N LYS A 127 -11.42 -25.88 20.39
CA LYS A 127 -11.35 -27.25 19.84
C LYS A 127 -10.03 -27.32 19.05
N PRO A 128 -9.27 -28.42 19.14
CA PRO A 128 -8.08 -28.57 18.33
C PRO A 128 -8.49 -28.32 16.89
N ILE A 129 -7.94 -27.28 16.30
CA ILE A 129 -8.07 -27.04 14.87
C ILE A 129 -7.43 -28.28 14.26
N GLU A 130 -8.25 -29.20 13.74
CA GLU A 130 -7.76 -30.19 12.79
C GLU A 130 -7.12 -29.37 11.68
N LYS A 131 -5.79 -29.50 11.57
CA LYS A 131 -4.96 -28.70 10.68
C LYS A 131 -5.69 -28.53 9.34
N PRO A 132 -5.97 -27.29 8.90
CA PRO A 132 -6.25 -27.07 7.49
C PRO A 132 -5.03 -27.62 6.75
N ILE A 133 -5.27 -28.36 5.68
CA ILE A 133 -4.22 -28.77 4.76
C ILE A 133 -3.67 -27.46 4.17
N GLU A 134 -2.67 -26.90 4.84
CA GLU A 134 -1.85 -25.83 4.30
C GLU A 134 -1.17 -26.41 3.05
N GLU A 135 -1.61 -25.98 1.87
CA GLU A 135 -0.62 -25.68 0.83
C GLU A 135 0.20 -24.50 1.35
N SER A 136 1.10 -24.82 2.28
CA SER A 136 2.07 -23.92 2.84
C SER A 136 2.92 -23.43 1.68
N ILE A 137 2.73 -22.18 1.30
CA ILE A 137 3.75 -21.44 0.56
C ILE A 137 5.05 -21.64 1.37
N PRO A 138 6.08 -22.29 0.81
CA PRO A 138 7.24 -22.69 1.60
C PRO A 138 7.83 -21.47 2.31
N TYR A 139 8.16 -21.61 3.60
CA TYR A 139 8.69 -20.59 4.53
C TYR A 139 9.75 -19.62 3.97
N ASN A 140 10.37 -19.98 2.84
CA ASN A 140 11.34 -19.19 2.10
C ASN A 140 10.71 -18.06 1.27
N GLU A 141 9.52 -18.24 0.71
CA GLU A 141 8.84 -17.26 -0.16
C GLU A 141 8.30 -16.07 0.64
N GLN A 142 7.73 -16.33 1.83
CA GLN A 142 7.22 -15.28 2.71
C GLN A 142 8.33 -14.33 3.19
N GLN A 143 9.52 -14.86 3.50
CA GLN A 143 10.69 -14.05 3.86
C GLN A 143 11.19 -13.18 2.71
N VAL A 144 11.07 -13.64 1.46
CA VAL A 144 11.45 -12.86 0.27
C VAL A 144 10.53 -11.66 0.13
N VAL A 145 9.21 -11.88 0.23
CA VAL A 145 8.21 -10.81 0.18
C VAL A 145 8.45 -9.77 1.28
N GLU A 146 8.64 -10.20 2.54
CA GLU A 146 8.90 -9.30 3.67
C GLU A 146 10.16 -8.45 3.46
N LYS A 147 11.26 -9.06 3.00
CA LYS A 147 12.52 -8.33 2.72
C LYS A 147 12.36 -7.32 1.58
N ALA A 148 11.63 -7.66 0.53
CA ALA A 148 11.37 -6.77 -0.59
C ALA A 148 10.56 -5.54 -0.14
N LEU A 149 9.48 -5.77 0.60
CA LEU A 149 8.61 -4.71 1.12
C LEU A 149 9.34 -3.81 2.12
N ALA A 150 10.08 -4.38 3.09
CA ALA A 150 10.85 -3.60 4.05
C ALA A 150 11.89 -2.68 3.38
N LYS A 151 12.53 -3.18 2.31
CA LYS A 151 13.45 -2.37 1.51
C LYS A 151 12.74 -1.23 0.80
N MET A 152 11.61 -1.50 0.15
CA MET A 152 10.81 -0.48 -0.53
C MET A 152 10.32 0.59 0.46
N LEU A 153 9.83 0.19 1.63
CA LEU A 153 9.43 1.12 2.69
C LEU A 153 10.58 2.01 3.12
N LYS A 154 11.79 1.46 3.28
CA LYS A 154 12.98 2.26 3.60
C LYS A 154 13.27 3.32 2.54
N GLU A 155 13.10 3.01 1.26
CA GLU A 155 13.26 3.98 0.17
C GLU A 155 12.17 5.07 0.22
N MET A 156 10.93 4.70 0.56
CA MET A 156 9.81 5.65 0.69
C MET A 156 9.86 6.51 1.96
N LEU A 157 10.67 6.16 2.96
CA LEU A 157 10.92 7.03 4.12
C LEU A 157 11.83 8.20 3.77
N GLU A 158 12.63 8.09 2.71
CA GLU A 158 13.45 9.18 2.19
C GLU A 158 12.61 10.12 1.30
N LYS A 159 13.18 11.26 0.90
CA LYS A 159 12.48 12.20 0.00
C LYS A 159 12.19 11.55 -1.36
N HIS A 160 10.91 11.41 -1.69
CA HIS A 160 10.41 10.79 -2.92
C HIS A 160 9.39 11.68 -3.64
N SER A 161 8.97 11.29 -4.85
CA SER A 161 7.94 11.93 -5.66
C SER A 161 6.64 11.13 -5.73
N ASN A 162 5.53 11.79 -6.09
CA ASN A 162 4.22 11.14 -6.22
C ASN A 162 4.22 9.99 -7.26
N GLU A 163 5.10 10.01 -8.26
CA GLU A 163 5.23 8.89 -9.20
C GLU A 163 5.94 7.69 -8.57
N GLU A 164 6.86 7.93 -7.63
CA GLU A 164 7.49 6.86 -6.84
C GLU A 164 6.46 6.21 -5.91
N ASP A 165 5.53 6.98 -5.32
CA ASP A 165 4.39 6.44 -4.56
C ASP A 165 3.50 5.51 -5.38
N ARG A 166 3.17 5.91 -6.61
CA ARG A 166 2.34 5.09 -7.51
C ARG A 166 3.03 3.77 -7.85
N ILE A 167 4.32 3.82 -8.15
CA ILE A 167 5.13 2.61 -8.40
C ILE A 167 5.20 1.75 -7.15
N HIS A 168 5.44 2.34 -5.97
CA HIS A 168 5.47 1.63 -4.70
C HIS A 168 4.16 0.88 -4.42
N ASN A 169 3.02 1.56 -4.56
CA ASN A 169 1.71 0.98 -4.31
C ASN A 169 1.45 -0.19 -5.28
N TRP A 170 1.76 -0.01 -6.57
CA TRP A 170 1.63 -1.08 -7.55
C TRP A 170 2.54 -2.29 -7.22
N LEU A 171 3.80 -2.07 -6.83
CA LEU A 171 4.72 -3.14 -6.42
C LEU A 171 4.24 -3.88 -5.17
N CYS A 172 3.62 -3.17 -4.22
CA CYS A 172 3.01 -3.78 -3.03
C CYS A 172 1.84 -4.73 -3.36
N GLU A 173 1.19 -4.57 -4.52
CA GLU A 173 0.12 -5.47 -4.99
C GLU A 173 0.68 -6.72 -5.69
N GLN A 174 1.96 -6.73 -6.07
CA GLN A 174 2.58 -7.84 -6.83
C GLN A 174 3.27 -8.90 -5.95
N THR A 175 2.85 -9.07 -4.69
CA THR A 175 3.50 -9.99 -3.72
C THR A 175 3.51 -11.46 -4.16
N HIS A 176 2.64 -11.84 -5.09
CA HIS A 176 2.56 -13.18 -5.67
C HIS A 176 3.65 -13.45 -6.72
N ASP A 177 4.38 -12.43 -7.19
CA ASP A 177 5.46 -12.56 -8.17
C ASP A 177 6.82 -12.70 -7.47
N GLU A 178 7.22 -13.94 -7.23
CA GLU A 178 8.44 -14.26 -6.48
C GLU A 178 9.73 -13.73 -7.18
N GLU A 179 9.79 -13.78 -8.51
CA GLU A 179 10.94 -13.31 -9.27
C GLU A 179 11.08 -11.79 -9.17
N LEU A 180 9.96 -11.07 -9.23
CA LEU A 180 9.91 -9.64 -9.02
C LEU A 180 10.36 -9.27 -7.60
N MET A 181 9.88 -9.98 -6.58
CA MET A 181 10.27 -9.74 -5.18
C MET A 181 11.77 -9.98 -4.96
N LYS A 182 12.32 -11.07 -5.51
CA LYS A 182 13.77 -11.32 -5.52
C LYS A 182 14.53 -10.19 -6.25
N GLY A 183 13.98 -9.67 -7.33
CA GLY A 183 14.52 -8.52 -8.07
C GLY A 183 14.57 -7.25 -7.24
N ILE A 184 13.52 -6.95 -6.47
CA ILE A 184 13.41 -5.77 -5.60
C ILE A 184 14.47 -5.77 -4.50
N ILE A 185 14.78 -6.95 -3.93
CA ILE A 185 15.77 -7.10 -2.84
C ILE A 185 17.18 -6.71 -3.28
N LYS A 186 17.50 -6.80 -4.58
CA LYS A 186 18.85 -6.49 -5.10
C LYS A 186 19.25 -5.06 -4.73
N LYS A 187 20.48 -4.90 -4.22
CA LYS A 187 20.99 -3.61 -3.70
C LYS A 187 21.09 -2.52 -4.78
N ASP A 188 21.29 -2.90 -6.03
CA ASP A 188 21.42 -2.00 -7.18
C ASP A 188 20.08 -1.67 -7.85
N ARG A 189 18.96 -2.17 -7.29
CA ARG A 189 17.60 -1.86 -7.74
C ARG A 189 16.93 -0.93 -6.74
N THR A 190 16.29 0.12 -7.22
CA THR A 190 15.52 1.08 -6.39
C THR A 190 14.25 1.51 -7.12
N ILE A 191 13.24 1.95 -6.40
CA ILE A 191 11.98 2.51 -6.96
C ILE A 191 12.32 3.73 -7.82
N LYS A 192 13.19 4.59 -7.33
CA LYS A 192 13.74 5.74 -8.07
C LYS A 192 14.43 5.33 -9.37
N GLY A 193 15.22 4.26 -9.30
CA GLY A 193 15.88 3.67 -10.48
C GLY A 193 14.88 3.13 -11.49
N ALA A 194 13.82 2.46 -11.03
CA ALA A 194 12.75 1.97 -11.89
C ALA A 194 12.00 3.12 -12.58
N LEU A 195 11.69 4.20 -11.85
CA LEU A 195 11.08 5.40 -12.42
C LEU A 195 11.98 6.05 -13.48
N GLN A 196 13.29 6.16 -13.20
CA GLN A 196 14.24 6.70 -14.17
C GLN A 196 14.34 5.81 -15.43
N TYR A 197 14.33 4.49 -15.25
CA TYR A 197 14.32 3.53 -16.35
C TYR A 197 13.07 3.70 -17.24
N ALA A 198 11.89 3.75 -16.61
CA ALA A 198 10.63 3.99 -17.32
C ALA A 198 10.64 5.34 -18.05
N LYS A 199 11.15 6.42 -17.44
CA LYS A 199 11.30 7.73 -18.09
C LYS A 199 12.24 7.68 -19.30
N GLN A 200 13.33 6.92 -19.23
CA GLN A 200 14.24 6.75 -20.37
C GLN A 200 13.58 5.99 -21.51
N LYS A 201 12.79 4.96 -21.21
CA LYS A 201 11.99 4.26 -22.22
C LYS A 201 10.92 5.16 -22.82
N ALA A 202 10.16 5.90 -22.02
CA ALA A 202 9.14 6.82 -22.53
C ALA A 202 9.72 7.81 -23.56
N LYS A 203 10.95 8.30 -23.34
CA LYS A 203 11.64 9.19 -24.29
C LYS A 203 11.87 8.59 -25.67
N SER A 204 12.02 7.26 -25.81
CA SER A 204 12.14 6.65 -27.14
C SER A 204 10.84 6.60 -27.91
N PHE A 205 9.70 6.76 -27.24
CA PHE A 205 8.37 6.84 -27.83
C PHE A 205 7.88 8.29 -27.97
N ALA A 206 8.68 9.28 -27.58
CA ALA A 206 8.28 10.67 -27.61
C ALA A 206 8.35 11.23 -29.04
N GLU A 207 7.24 11.79 -29.50
CA GLU A 207 7.17 12.61 -30.71
C GLU A 207 7.11 14.07 -30.30
N ASN A 208 8.02 14.91 -30.84
CA ASN A 208 8.15 16.33 -30.48
C ASN A 208 8.34 16.57 -28.96
N GLY A 209 8.95 15.63 -28.24
CA GLY A 209 9.21 15.73 -26.80
C GLY A 209 8.02 15.35 -25.91
N CYS A 210 6.91 14.89 -26.49
CA CYS A 210 5.75 14.38 -25.76
C CYS A 210 5.54 12.89 -26.05
N ALA A 211 5.25 12.11 -25.00
CA ALA A 211 4.84 10.71 -25.13
C ALA A 211 3.58 10.49 -24.28
N CYS A 212 2.52 9.98 -24.89
CA CYS A 212 1.36 9.48 -24.17
C CYS A 212 1.54 7.97 -23.99
N ILE A 213 1.82 7.53 -22.77
CA ILE A 213 2.08 6.13 -22.45
C ILE A 213 1.05 5.68 -21.43
N GLU A 214 0.41 4.55 -21.72
CA GLU A 214 -0.53 3.93 -20.80
C GLU A 214 0.16 3.45 -19.52
N GLU A 215 -0.53 3.57 -18.40
CA GLU A 215 0.00 3.22 -17.07
C GLU A 215 0.46 1.75 -16.98
N GLY A 216 -0.31 0.81 -17.56
CA GLY A 216 0.09 -0.61 -17.59
C GLY A 216 1.40 -0.85 -18.36
N THR A 217 1.69 -0.04 -19.38
CA THR A 217 2.96 -0.09 -20.10
C THR A 217 4.12 0.41 -19.24
N VAL A 218 3.89 1.47 -18.46
CA VAL A 218 4.88 1.98 -17.49
C VAL A 218 5.19 0.92 -16.43
N PHE A 219 4.16 0.26 -15.86
CA PHE A 219 4.36 -0.81 -14.89
C PHE A 219 5.08 -2.04 -15.47
N SER A 220 4.83 -2.36 -16.75
CA SER A 220 5.58 -3.41 -17.44
C SER A 220 7.08 -3.11 -17.50
N TRP A 221 7.47 -1.84 -17.75
CA TRP A 221 8.88 -1.43 -17.72
C TRP A 221 9.48 -1.41 -16.32
N VAL A 222 8.68 -1.07 -15.30
CA VAL A 222 9.08 -1.17 -13.89
C VAL A 222 9.38 -2.62 -13.54
N LYS A 223 8.49 -3.56 -13.88
CA LYS A 223 8.71 -4.99 -13.67
C LYS A 223 9.99 -5.47 -14.35
N GLU A 224 10.15 -5.10 -15.63
CA GLU A 224 11.34 -5.43 -16.41
C GLU A 224 12.62 -4.96 -15.72
N TYR A 225 12.66 -3.72 -15.21
CA TYR A 225 13.82 -3.18 -14.52
C TYR A 225 14.30 -4.07 -13.36
N PHE A 226 13.40 -4.57 -12.52
CA PHE A 226 13.76 -5.44 -11.40
C PHE A 226 14.19 -6.85 -11.84
N LEU A 227 13.66 -7.33 -12.95
CA LEU A 227 14.00 -8.64 -13.53
C LEU A 227 15.30 -8.63 -14.35
N LEU A 228 15.79 -7.46 -14.79
CA LEU A 228 17.07 -7.36 -15.50
C LEU A 228 18.21 -8.02 -14.71
N VAL A 229 18.96 -8.91 -15.39
CA VAL A 229 20.11 -9.62 -14.81
C VAL A 229 21.26 -8.66 -14.50
N LYS A 230 21.46 -7.61 -15.31
CA LYS A 230 22.44 -6.54 -15.09
C LYS A 230 21.85 -5.21 -15.53
N LEU A 231 22.12 -4.13 -14.80
CA LEU A 231 21.91 -2.79 -15.35
C LEU A 231 23.02 -2.51 -16.34
N ASP A 232 22.67 -2.18 -17.57
CA ASP A 232 23.63 -1.59 -18.47
C ASP A 232 24.02 -0.22 -17.89
N THR A 233 25.16 -0.17 -17.20
CA THR A 233 25.78 1.06 -16.68
C THR A 233 26.33 1.96 -17.78
N LYS A 234 25.99 1.70 -19.04
CA LYS A 234 26.26 2.62 -20.13
C LYS A 234 25.29 3.78 -20.03
N LYS A 235 25.80 4.89 -19.47
CA LYS A 235 25.41 6.25 -19.90
C LYS A 235 25.37 6.22 -21.43
N SER A 236 24.19 6.05 -22.00
CA SER A 236 24.01 6.01 -23.44
C SER A 236 24.21 7.44 -23.92
N LYS A 237 25.46 7.75 -24.28
CA LYS A 237 25.76 8.81 -25.22
C LYS A 237 24.92 8.52 -26.46
N SER A 238 23.94 9.38 -26.67
CA SER A 238 23.16 9.48 -27.88
C SER A 238 24.07 9.36 -29.10
N LYS A 239 23.86 8.31 -29.90
CA LYS A 239 24.38 8.23 -31.26
C LYS A 239 23.18 8.32 -32.19
N PRO A 240 22.98 9.45 -32.90
CA PRO A 240 21.91 9.54 -33.88
C PRO A 240 22.27 8.65 -35.07
N LYS A 241 21.40 7.67 -35.40
CA LYS A 241 21.42 6.99 -36.71
C LYS A 241 20.41 7.69 -37.65
N PRO A 242 20.65 7.64 -38.97
CA PRO A 242 20.21 8.67 -39.92
C PRO A 242 18.76 8.48 -40.36
N LYS A 243 18.10 9.62 -40.63
CA LYS A 243 16.80 9.73 -41.30
C LYS A 243 16.78 9.00 -42.65
N PRO A 244 15.73 8.21 -42.97
CA PRO A 244 15.31 7.98 -44.33
C PRO A 244 14.63 9.23 -44.91
N LYS A 245 14.96 9.53 -46.17
CA LYS A 245 14.55 10.70 -46.95
C LYS A 245 13.03 10.76 -47.20
N LYS A 246 12.54 12.00 -47.23
CA LYS A 246 11.24 12.44 -47.80
C LYS A 246 10.93 11.77 -49.14
N LYS A 247 9.67 11.38 -49.34
CA LYS A 247 8.97 11.57 -50.62
C LYS A 247 7.73 12.42 -50.37
N VAL A 248 7.73 13.59 -51.00
CA VAL A 248 6.61 14.51 -51.15
C VAL A 248 5.65 13.91 -52.17
N THR A 249 4.35 13.91 -51.89
CA THR A 249 3.33 14.17 -52.90
C THR A 249 2.18 14.94 -52.26
N GLU A 250 2.08 16.17 -52.73
CA GLU A 250 1.15 17.26 -52.50
C GLU A 250 -0.23 16.97 -53.10
N LYS A 251 -1.33 17.23 -52.34
CA LYS A 251 -2.65 17.64 -52.87
C LYS A 251 -3.43 18.46 -51.83
N THR A 252 -3.25 19.77 -51.90
CA THR A 252 -4.26 20.84 -52.08
C THR A 252 -5.63 20.76 -51.37
N ASN A 253 -5.77 21.62 -50.34
CA ASN A 253 -6.78 22.68 -50.11
C ASN A 253 -8.26 22.34 -49.80
N LYS A 254 -8.75 22.77 -48.62
CA LYS A 254 -9.85 23.75 -48.46
C LYS A 254 -10.09 24.20 -47.00
N GLU A 255 -10.18 25.54 -46.84
CA GLU A 255 -10.81 26.46 -45.87
C GLU A 255 -11.43 25.91 -44.55
N GLN A 256 -11.10 26.45 -43.36
CA GLN A 256 -11.65 27.68 -42.69
C GLN A 256 -13.17 27.53 -42.39
N THR A 257 -13.73 27.61 -41.16
CA THR A 257 -13.58 28.59 -40.07
C THR A 257 -14.42 28.17 -38.82
N GLU A 258 -13.97 28.59 -37.62
CA GLU A 258 -14.68 28.88 -36.33
C GLU A 258 -15.66 27.90 -35.65
N GLU A 259 -15.37 27.54 -34.39
CA GLU A 259 -16.08 28.13 -33.22
C GLU A 259 -15.29 27.86 -31.93
N ILE A 260 -14.94 28.94 -31.23
CA ILE A 260 -14.46 28.95 -29.84
C ILE A 260 -15.71 29.09 -28.97
N LYS A 261 -15.91 28.18 -28.01
CA LYS A 261 -16.75 28.44 -26.82
C LYS A 261 -15.96 28.13 -25.55
N GLU A 262 -16.19 29.02 -24.60
CA GLU A 262 -15.42 29.30 -23.41
C GLU A 262 -15.44 28.19 -22.37
N VAL A 263 -14.41 28.27 -21.53
CA VAL A 263 -14.07 27.48 -20.36
C VAL A 263 -15.00 27.80 -19.20
N GLU A 264 -15.49 26.79 -18.48
CA GLU A 264 -15.74 26.89 -17.05
C GLU A 264 -15.59 25.53 -16.36
N VAL A 265 -14.36 25.19 -15.96
CA VAL A 265 -14.10 24.27 -14.85
C VAL A 265 -12.85 24.79 -14.13
N GLN A 266 -13.01 25.37 -12.95
CA GLN A 266 -11.98 25.31 -11.93
C GLN A 266 -12.63 24.96 -10.60
N ASP A 267 -12.23 23.77 -10.14
CA ASP A 267 -12.47 23.19 -8.85
C ASP A 267 -11.91 24.08 -7.74
N GLU A 268 -12.77 24.59 -6.87
CA GLU A 268 -12.39 24.93 -5.51
C GLU A 268 -12.73 23.75 -4.60
N GLN A 269 -11.73 22.92 -4.27
CA GLN A 269 -11.64 22.47 -2.88
C GLN A 269 -10.23 22.06 -2.48
N ILE A 270 -9.67 22.91 -1.63
CA ILE A 270 -8.56 22.62 -0.75
C ILE A 270 -9.20 22.08 0.53
N SER A 271 -8.85 20.88 0.98
CA SER A 271 -9.18 20.41 2.33
C SER A 271 -7.91 19.97 3.03
N LEU A 272 -7.51 20.79 3.99
CA LEU A 272 -6.46 20.53 4.98
C LEU A 272 -7.00 21.01 6.32
N PHE A 273 -7.78 20.18 7.01
CA PHE A 273 -7.90 20.13 8.48
C PHE A 273 -8.43 18.75 8.88
#